data_AF-A0A170V8P7-F1
#
_entry.id   AF-A0A170V8P7-F1
#
_cell.length_a   1.000
_cell.length_b   1.000
_cell.length_c   1.000
_cell.angle_alpha   90.00
_cell.angle_beta   90.00
_cell.angle_gamma   90.00
#
_symmetry.space_group_name_H-M   'P 1'
#
loop_
_entity.id
_entity.type
_entity.pdbx_description
1 polymer ?
#
loop_
_entity_poly.entity_id
_entity_poly.type
_entity_poly.pdbx_seq_one_letter_code
_entity_poly.pdbx_strand_id
1 'polypeptide(L)'
;TRAEVENLHVTPRQIITPQANKPVMGIVQDTLTAVRKMTKRDVFLDKEQMMNILMHLPVWDGKMPIPAILKPKPLWTGKQVFSLIIPGNVNMIRTHSTHPDDEDNGPYKWISPGDTKVMVEHGELVTGILCKKTLGTSAGSLLHICFLELGHEECGLFYGNIQTVVNNWLLLEGHSI
;
A
#
# COMPACT_ATOMS: atom_id res chain seq x y z
N THR A 1 -16.70 -4.26 -32.45
CA THR A 1 -15.63 -4.97 -31.71
C THR A 1 -14.83 -4.06 -30.77
N ARG A 2 -14.45 -2.81 -31.14
CA ARG A 2 -13.72 -1.91 -30.20
C ARG A 2 -14.43 -1.69 -28.87
N ALA A 3 -15.70 -1.26 -28.91
CA ALA A 3 -16.49 -1.00 -27.71
C ALA A 3 -16.70 -2.25 -26.83
N GLU A 4 -16.75 -3.44 -27.44
CA GLU A 4 -16.89 -4.71 -26.72
C GLU A 4 -15.65 -5.03 -25.90
N VAL A 5 -14.46 -4.90 -26.51
CA VAL A 5 -13.18 -5.09 -25.81
C VAL A 5 -13.01 -4.06 -24.70
N GLU A 6 -13.35 -2.79 -24.96
CA GLU A 6 -13.25 -1.68 -24.03
C GLU A 6 -14.16 -1.86 -22.79
N ASN A 7 -15.38 -2.36 -22.98
CA ASN A 7 -16.35 -2.50 -21.89
C ASN A 7 -16.32 -3.86 -21.18
N LEU A 8 -15.87 -4.93 -21.84
CA LEU A 8 -15.90 -6.29 -21.27
C LEU A 8 -14.50 -6.79 -20.91
N HIS A 9 -13.52 -6.63 -21.78
CA HIS A 9 -12.22 -7.31 -21.68
C HIS A 9 -11.06 -6.38 -21.32
N VAL A 10 -11.31 -5.13 -20.95
CA VAL A 10 -10.26 -4.23 -20.49
C VAL A 10 -9.64 -4.75 -19.19
N THR A 11 -8.31 -4.70 -19.10
CA THR A 11 -7.52 -5.31 -18.02
C THR A 11 -7.99 -4.94 -16.60
N PRO A 12 -8.31 -3.66 -16.29
CA PRO A 12 -8.79 -3.32 -14.95
C PRO A 12 -10.10 -4.04 -14.58
N ARG A 13 -10.99 -4.33 -15.53
CA ARG A 13 -12.23 -5.10 -15.26
C ARG A 13 -11.97 -6.57 -14.93
N GLN A 14 -10.79 -7.06 -15.26
CA GLN A 14 -10.38 -8.46 -15.06
C GLN A 14 -9.48 -8.64 -13.83
N ILE A 15 -9.40 -7.65 -12.93
CA ILE A 15 -8.60 -7.73 -11.70
C ILE A 15 -9.11 -8.84 -10.78
N ILE A 16 -10.43 -8.97 -10.60
CA ILE A 16 -11.05 -10.06 -9.82
C ILE A 16 -11.51 -11.17 -10.75
N THR A 17 -11.08 -12.40 -10.48
CA THR A 17 -11.56 -13.57 -11.22
C THR A 17 -12.80 -14.19 -10.57
N PRO A 18 -13.84 -14.54 -11.35
CA PRO A 18 -15.01 -15.26 -10.83
C PRO A 18 -14.68 -16.72 -10.44
N GLN A 19 -13.54 -17.27 -10.85
CA GLN A 19 -13.16 -18.65 -10.52
C GLN A 19 -13.00 -18.86 -9.01
N ALA A 20 -12.47 -17.87 -8.30
CA ALA A 20 -12.11 -17.98 -6.88
C ALA A 20 -12.49 -16.73 -6.07
N ASN A 21 -13.26 -15.80 -6.66
CA ASN A 21 -13.71 -14.55 -6.04
C ASN A 21 -12.58 -13.77 -5.35
N LYS A 22 -11.43 -13.68 -6.03
CA LYS A 22 -10.23 -13.02 -5.51
C LYS A 22 -9.45 -12.32 -6.62
N PRO A 23 -8.55 -11.38 -6.30
CA PRO A 23 -7.72 -10.75 -7.30
C PRO A 23 -6.80 -11.76 -7.98
N VAL A 24 -6.68 -11.70 -9.31
CA VAL A 24 -5.68 -12.44 -10.09
C VAL A 24 -4.37 -11.66 -10.21
N MET A 25 -4.44 -10.34 -10.08
CA MET A 25 -3.29 -9.43 -10.07
C MET A 25 -2.93 -9.02 -8.64
N GLY A 26 -1.66 -8.69 -8.42
CA GLY A 26 -1.13 -8.24 -7.13
C GLY A 26 0.21 -7.54 -7.32
N ILE A 27 0.70 -6.86 -6.30
CA ILE A 27 2.06 -6.31 -6.32
C ILE A 27 3.05 -7.46 -6.17
N VAL A 28 4.05 -7.51 -7.05
CA VAL A 28 5.00 -8.63 -7.18
C VAL A 28 6.44 -8.12 -7.22
N GLN A 29 7.39 -9.06 -7.08
CA GLN A 29 8.83 -8.85 -7.27
C GLN A 29 9.37 -7.65 -6.47
N ASP A 30 10.07 -6.73 -7.13
CA ASP A 30 10.82 -5.65 -6.51
C ASP A 30 9.91 -4.68 -5.78
N THR A 31 8.78 -4.29 -6.39
CA THR A 31 7.82 -3.40 -5.76
C THR A 31 7.28 -4.01 -4.47
N LEU A 32 7.02 -5.32 -4.43
CA LEU A 32 6.54 -5.98 -3.21
C LEU A 32 7.60 -5.98 -2.10
N THR A 33 8.85 -6.27 -2.45
CA THR A 33 10.00 -6.24 -1.53
C THR A 33 10.24 -4.82 -1.01
N ALA A 34 10.19 -3.84 -1.89
CA ALA A 34 10.38 -2.43 -1.58
C ALA A 34 9.26 -1.89 -0.69
N VAL A 35 7.98 -2.20 -0.98
CA VAL A 35 6.86 -1.83 -0.10
C VAL A 35 7.08 -2.38 1.32
N ARG A 36 7.51 -3.65 1.45
CA ARG A 36 7.78 -4.23 2.75
C ARG A 36 8.90 -3.47 3.48
N LYS A 37 9.98 -3.10 2.78
CA LYS A 37 11.07 -2.29 3.37
C LYS A 37 10.55 -0.91 3.78
N MET A 38 9.86 -0.21 2.89
CA MET A 38 9.35 1.15 3.05
C MET A 38 8.38 1.28 4.24
N THR A 39 7.50 0.29 4.42
CA THR A 39 6.45 0.34 5.44
C THR A 39 6.89 -0.17 6.81
N LYS A 40 8.18 -0.42 7.04
CA LYS A 40 8.68 -0.68 8.40
C LYS A 40 8.62 0.57 9.28
N ARG A 41 8.61 0.36 10.60
CA ARG A 41 8.51 1.43 11.61
C ARG A 41 9.75 2.33 11.69
N ASP A 42 10.91 1.79 11.33
CA ASP A 42 12.23 2.43 11.38
C ASP A 42 12.58 3.24 10.12
N VAL A 43 11.69 3.27 9.11
CA VAL A 43 11.92 4.03 7.88
C VAL A 43 11.43 5.47 8.04
N PHE A 44 12.40 6.38 7.98
CA PHE A 44 12.18 7.82 7.98
C PHE A 44 12.71 8.45 6.70
N LEU A 45 11.99 9.45 6.22
CA LEU A 45 12.28 10.21 5.02
C LEU A 45 12.54 11.66 5.39
N ASP A 46 13.65 12.18 4.86
CA ASP A 46 13.95 13.59 4.92
C ASP A 46 13.04 14.39 3.99
N LYS A 47 12.94 15.70 4.25
CA LYS A 47 12.13 16.62 3.43
C LYS A 47 12.46 16.52 1.93
N GLU A 48 13.73 16.41 1.56
CA GLU A 48 14.17 16.31 0.17
C GLU A 48 13.70 15.01 -0.49
N GLN A 49 13.86 13.89 0.21
CA GLN A 49 13.38 12.58 -0.25
C GLN A 49 11.85 12.56 -0.37
N MET A 50 11.16 13.14 0.61
CA MET A 50 9.70 13.27 0.61
C MET A 50 9.22 14.08 -0.61
N MET A 51 9.84 15.24 -0.88
CA MET A 51 9.49 16.07 -2.03
C MET A 51 9.75 15.34 -3.35
N ASN A 52 10.88 14.62 -3.47
CA ASN A 52 11.18 13.82 -4.66
C ASN A 52 10.11 12.74 -4.88
N ILE A 53 9.74 11.99 -3.84
CA ILE A 53 8.71 10.96 -3.94
C ILE A 53 7.35 11.56 -4.34
N LEU A 54 6.95 12.70 -3.77
CA LEU A 54 5.68 13.35 -4.09
C LEU A 54 5.59 13.77 -5.56
N MET A 55 6.70 14.14 -6.20
CA MET A 55 6.73 14.43 -7.64
C MET A 55 6.35 13.23 -8.50
N HIS A 56 6.52 12.02 -7.97
CA HIS A 56 6.19 10.77 -8.66
C HIS A 56 4.79 10.24 -8.32
N LEU A 57 4.01 10.93 -7.47
CA LEU A 57 2.65 10.54 -7.12
C LEU A 57 1.66 11.25 -8.07
N PRO A 58 1.03 10.55 -9.04
CA PRO A 58 0.18 11.18 -10.05
C PRO A 58 -1.11 11.79 -9.48
N VAL A 59 -1.59 11.24 -8.36
CA VAL A 59 -2.84 11.64 -7.70
C VAL A 59 -2.63 12.68 -6.59
N TRP A 60 -1.43 13.27 -6.51
CA TRP A 60 -1.10 14.21 -5.44
C TRP A 60 -1.88 15.52 -5.57
N ASP A 61 -2.48 15.97 -4.46
CA ASP A 61 -3.27 17.20 -4.35
C ASP A 61 -2.43 18.49 -4.21
N GLY A 62 -1.11 18.37 -4.31
CA GLY A 62 -0.17 19.48 -4.12
C GLY A 62 0.10 19.85 -2.66
N LYS A 63 -0.48 19.13 -1.69
CA LYS A 63 -0.27 19.39 -0.26
C LYS A 63 0.66 18.34 0.33
N MET A 64 1.79 18.81 0.85
CA MET A 64 2.69 17.93 1.59
C MET A 64 2.09 17.67 2.98
N PRO A 65 1.98 16.40 3.43
CA PRO A 65 1.43 16.09 4.75
C PRO A 65 2.35 16.60 5.87
N ILE A 66 1.78 16.72 7.07
CA ILE A 66 2.55 17.07 8.27
C ILE A 66 3.51 15.92 8.61
N PRO A 67 4.79 16.19 8.88
CA PRO A 67 5.74 15.14 9.24
C PRO A 67 5.34 14.45 10.55
N ALA A 68 5.57 13.13 10.65
CA ALA A 68 5.33 12.37 11.88
C ALA A 68 6.19 12.86 13.05
N ILE A 69 7.40 13.36 12.78
CA ILE A 69 8.30 13.93 13.77
C ILE A 69 8.62 15.36 13.37
N LEU A 70 8.35 16.34 14.24
CA LEU A 70 8.61 17.75 13.97
C LEU A 70 9.98 18.23 14.47
N LYS A 71 10.47 17.67 15.58
CA LYS A 71 11.74 18.03 16.21
C LYS A 71 12.55 16.76 16.53
N PRO A 72 13.89 16.79 16.43
CA PRO A 72 14.75 17.94 16.12
C PRO A 72 14.77 18.33 14.63
N LYS A 73 14.42 17.40 13.74
CA LYS A 73 14.31 17.60 12.29
C LYS A 73 12.95 17.08 11.82
N PRO A 74 12.29 17.72 10.82
CA PRO A 74 11.07 17.20 10.24
C PRO A 74 11.34 15.88 9.49
N LEU A 75 10.68 14.79 9.92
CA LEU A 75 10.79 13.46 9.31
C LEU A 75 9.41 12.88 9.01
N TRP A 76 9.28 12.30 7.82
CA TRP A 76 8.09 11.56 7.39
C TRP A 76 8.35 10.06 7.49
N THR A 77 7.31 9.28 7.70
CA THR A 77 7.43 7.81 7.67
C THR A 77 7.07 7.26 6.30
N GLY A 78 7.60 6.09 5.97
CA GLY A 78 7.18 5.39 4.74
C GLY A 78 5.69 5.00 4.75
N LYS A 79 5.09 4.79 5.93
CA LYS A 79 3.64 4.57 6.05
C LYS A 79 2.83 5.82 5.68
N GLN A 80 3.26 7.01 6.11
CA GLN A 80 2.62 8.26 5.71
C GLN A 80 2.66 8.45 4.19
N VAL A 81 3.79 8.12 3.55
CA VAL A 81 3.86 8.15 2.07
C VAL A 81 2.87 7.16 1.48
N PHE A 82 2.82 5.93 1.99
CA PHE A 82 1.90 4.92 1.47
C PHE A 82 0.43 5.32 1.65
N SER A 83 0.06 5.98 2.74
CA SER A 83 -1.29 6.53 2.94
C SER A 83 -1.71 7.48 1.81
N LEU A 84 -0.80 8.30 1.28
CA LEU A 84 -1.10 9.19 0.15
C LEU A 84 -1.38 8.45 -1.16
N ILE A 85 -0.93 7.20 -1.28
CA ILE A 85 -1.13 6.36 -2.47
C ILE A 85 -2.50 5.68 -2.41
N ILE A 86 -3.01 5.39 -1.21
CA ILE A 86 -4.28 4.69 -1.01
C ILE A 86 -5.43 5.61 -1.46
N PRO A 87 -6.25 5.18 -2.44
CA PRO A 87 -7.35 6.00 -2.92
C PRO A 87 -8.56 5.94 -1.98
N GLY A 88 -9.34 7.02 -1.97
CA GLY A 88 -10.65 7.07 -1.33
C GLY A 88 -10.64 6.81 0.17
N ASN A 89 -11.76 6.29 0.67
CA ASN A 89 -11.96 5.97 2.09
C ASN A 89 -12.14 4.45 2.21
N VAL A 90 -11.03 3.73 2.26
CA VAL A 90 -11.01 2.27 2.39
C VAL A 90 -10.58 1.85 3.78
N ASN A 91 -11.16 0.74 4.26
CA ASN A 91 -10.87 0.20 5.58
C ASN A 91 -10.45 -1.27 5.48
N MET A 92 -9.38 -1.64 6.19
CA MET A 92 -8.87 -3.01 6.16
C MET A 92 -8.07 -3.32 7.42
N ILE A 93 -8.35 -4.48 8.01
CA ILE A 93 -7.50 -5.09 9.04
C ILE A 93 -6.93 -6.39 8.51
N ARG A 94 -5.61 -6.54 8.59
CA ARG A 94 -4.85 -7.70 8.13
C ARG A 94 -3.68 -8.00 9.05
N THR A 95 -3.08 -9.17 8.88
CA THR A 95 -1.85 -9.56 9.55
C THR A 95 -0.72 -9.73 8.53
N HIS A 96 0.49 -9.30 8.93
CA HIS A 96 1.73 -9.58 8.24
C HIS A 96 2.01 -11.09 8.26
N SER A 97 2.91 -11.57 7.40
CA SER A 97 3.21 -13.01 7.31
C SER A 97 3.85 -13.59 8.57
N THR A 98 4.46 -12.75 9.40
CA THR A 98 5.17 -13.12 10.63
C THR A 98 4.43 -12.68 11.89
N HIS A 99 3.12 -12.44 11.82
CA HIS A 99 2.32 -12.12 13.00
C HIS A 99 2.28 -13.35 13.94
N PRO A 100 2.65 -13.21 15.22
CA PRO A 100 2.53 -14.29 16.22
C PRO A 100 1.06 -14.60 16.52
N ASP A 101 0.70 -15.88 16.56
CA ASP A 101 -0.71 -16.31 16.75
C ASP A 101 -1.26 -15.93 18.14
N ASP A 102 -0.38 -15.88 19.13
CA ASP A 102 -0.64 -15.56 20.53
C ASP A 102 -0.79 -14.05 20.78
N GLU A 103 -0.34 -13.18 19.86
CA GLU A 103 -0.43 -11.73 19.99
C GLU A 103 -1.89 -11.24 20.00
N ASP A 104 -2.78 -11.89 19.26
CA ASP A 104 -4.20 -11.54 19.17
C ASP A 104 -5.02 -11.87 20.44
N ASN A 105 -4.48 -12.75 21.29
CA ASN A 105 -5.04 -13.10 22.61
C ASN A 105 -4.34 -12.36 23.76
N GLY A 106 -3.22 -11.70 23.47
CA GLY A 106 -2.43 -10.96 24.45
C GLY A 106 -2.88 -9.51 24.65
N PRO A 107 -2.22 -8.80 25.59
CA PRO A 107 -2.52 -7.40 25.88
C PRO A 107 -2.12 -6.44 24.74
N TYR A 108 -1.18 -6.84 23.87
CA TYR A 108 -0.62 -6.00 22.81
C TYR A 108 -1.32 -6.14 21.45
N LYS A 109 -2.54 -6.69 21.43
CA LYS A 109 -3.33 -6.99 20.23
C LYS A 109 -3.42 -5.86 19.21
N TRP A 110 -3.52 -4.60 19.65
CA TRP A 110 -3.72 -3.44 18.77
C TRP A 110 -2.48 -2.54 18.66
N ILE A 111 -1.51 -2.73 19.53
CA ILE A 111 -0.23 -2.01 19.54
C ILE A 111 0.87 -3.06 19.34
N SER A 112 0.91 -3.60 18.11
CA SER A 112 1.77 -4.73 17.79
C SER A 112 3.25 -4.38 18.00
N PRO A 113 3.99 -5.09 18.89
CA PRO A 113 5.40 -4.83 19.11
C PRO A 113 6.21 -5.01 17.83
N GLY A 114 5.89 -6.07 17.06
CA GLY A 114 6.53 -6.40 15.79
C GLY A 114 6.00 -5.64 14.57
N ASP A 115 5.06 -4.69 14.76
CA ASP A 115 4.42 -3.95 13.67
C ASP A 115 3.76 -4.89 12.64
N THR A 116 3.16 -5.98 13.11
CA THR A 116 2.65 -7.05 12.25
C THR A 116 1.16 -6.95 12.00
N LYS A 117 0.42 -6.16 12.79
CA LYS A 117 -1.00 -5.92 12.56
C LYS A 117 -1.19 -4.72 11.63
N VAL A 118 -1.64 -5.02 10.42
CA VAL A 118 -1.89 -4.04 9.37
C VAL A 118 -3.28 -3.46 9.53
N MET A 119 -3.35 -2.14 9.67
CA MET A 119 -4.60 -1.40 9.78
C MET A 119 -4.58 -0.24 8.81
N VAL A 120 -5.51 -0.28 7.85
CA VAL A 120 -5.86 0.86 7.01
C VAL A 120 -7.22 1.35 7.49
N GLU A 121 -7.30 2.61 7.87
CA GLU A 121 -8.51 3.24 8.37
C GLU A 121 -8.68 4.59 7.67
N HIS A 122 -9.86 4.83 7.10
CA HIS A 122 -10.17 6.03 6.34
C HIS A 122 -9.19 6.34 5.19
N GLY A 123 -8.66 5.31 4.51
CA GLY A 123 -7.64 5.47 3.48
C GLY A 123 -6.23 5.73 4.02
N GLU A 124 -6.02 5.74 5.33
CA GLU A 124 -4.70 5.95 5.93
C GLU A 124 -4.13 4.65 6.50
N LEU A 125 -2.86 4.35 6.19
CA LEU A 125 -2.12 3.23 6.78
C LEU A 125 -1.62 3.61 8.18
N VAL A 126 -2.40 3.24 9.20
CA VAL A 126 -2.13 3.58 10.60
C VAL A 126 -1.00 2.71 11.18
N THR A 127 -1.09 1.38 11.01
CA THR A 127 -0.12 0.43 11.56
C THR A 127 0.19 -0.71 10.60
N GLY A 128 1.34 -1.36 10.83
CA GLY A 128 1.68 -2.63 10.23
C GLY A 128 2.54 -2.57 8.98
N ILE A 129 3.29 -3.66 8.77
CA ILE A 129 4.16 -3.84 7.60
C ILE A 129 3.36 -4.52 6.48
N LEU A 130 3.41 -3.93 5.28
CA LEU A 130 2.72 -4.47 4.11
C LEU A 130 3.53 -5.63 3.50
N CYS A 131 2.83 -6.72 3.16
CA CYS A 131 3.42 -7.88 2.51
C CYS A 131 2.47 -8.52 1.50
N LYS A 132 2.83 -9.72 0.99
CA LYS A 132 2.02 -10.49 0.05
C LYS A 132 0.59 -10.74 0.54
N LYS A 133 0.37 -10.90 1.85
CA LYS A 133 -1.00 -11.06 2.40
C LYS A 133 -1.86 -9.81 2.20
N THR A 134 -1.25 -8.62 2.18
CA THR A 134 -1.96 -7.34 2.07
C THR A 134 -2.07 -6.83 0.63
N LEU A 135 -1.01 -6.95 -0.17
CA LEU A 135 -0.95 -6.41 -1.54
C LEU A 135 -0.87 -7.50 -2.63
N GLY A 136 -0.99 -8.77 -2.25
CA GLY A 136 -1.03 -9.87 -3.20
C GLY A 136 -2.45 -10.26 -3.62
N THR A 137 -2.54 -11.42 -4.25
CA THR A 137 -3.75 -12.01 -4.84
C THR A 137 -4.67 -12.72 -3.83
N SER A 138 -4.52 -12.43 -2.54
CA SER A 138 -5.34 -13.06 -1.50
C SER A 138 -6.74 -12.43 -1.44
N ALA A 139 -7.78 -13.23 -1.21
CA ALA A 139 -9.12 -12.71 -1.03
C ALA A 139 -9.15 -11.81 0.21
N GLY A 140 -9.62 -10.57 0.06
CA GLY A 140 -9.63 -9.55 1.13
C GLY A 140 -8.28 -8.86 1.33
N SER A 141 -7.41 -8.86 0.31
CA SER A 141 -6.27 -7.96 0.22
C SER A 141 -6.74 -6.51 0.03
N LEU A 142 -5.85 -5.54 0.22
CA LEU A 142 -6.18 -4.12 0.04
C LEU A 142 -6.69 -3.85 -1.39
N LEU A 143 -6.05 -4.47 -2.38
CA LEU A 143 -6.45 -4.35 -3.79
C LEU A 143 -7.83 -4.96 -4.05
N HIS A 144 -8.18 -6.03 -3.33
CA HIS A 144 -9.52 -6.62 -3.40
C HIS A 144 -10.58 -5.64 -2.89
N ILE A 145 -10.30 -5.00 -1.74
CA ILE A 145 -11.22 -4.06 -1.11
C ILE A 145 -11.36 -2.80 -1.98
N CYS A 146 -10.26 -2.23 -2.46
CA CYS A 146 -10.30 -1.06 -3.36
C CYS A 146 -11.12 -1.34 -4.63
N PHE A 147 -11.02 -2.53 -5.21
CA PHE A 147 -11.82 -2.89 -6.39
C PHE A 147 -13.32 -2.91 -6.07
N LEU A 148 -13.71 -3.45 -4.91
CA LEU A 148 -15.11 -3.57 -4.51
C LEU A 148 -15.71 -2.23 -4.08
N GLU A 149 -14.95 -1.40 -3.38
CA GLU A 149 -15.44 -0.12 -2.82
C GLU A 149 -15.35 1.04 -3.81
N LEU A 150 -14.29 1.10 -4.63
CA LEU A 150 -13.99 2.25 -5.51
C LEU A 150 -14.12 1.92 -7.00
N GLY A 151 -14.25 0.63 -7.34
CA GLY A 151 -14.37 0.18 -8.71
C GLY A 151 -13.02 -0.11 -9.39
N HIS A 152 -13.13 -0.60 -10.62
CA HIS A 152 -12.01 -1.15 -11.38
C HIS A 152 -11.03 -0.09 -11.90
N GLU A 153 -11.50 1.11 -12.25
CA GLU A 153 -10.65 2.19 -12.79
C GLU A 153 -9.70 2.71 -11.70
N GLU A 154 -10.24 3.12 -10.55
CA GLU A 154 -9.46 3.56 -9.39
C GLU A 154 -8.52 2.47 -8.89
N CYS A 155 -8.98 1.22 -8.83
CA CYS A 155 -8.12 0.09 -8.48
C CYS A 155 -6.97 -0.06 -9.50
N GLY A 156 -7.24 0.07 -10.79
CA GLY A 156 -6.22 0.05 -11.84
C GLY A 156 -5.18 1.16 -11.69
N LEU A 157 -5.61 2.39 -11.40
CA LEU A 157 -4.70 3.51 -11.11
C LEU A 157 -3.87 3.25 -9.86
N PHE A 158 -4.48 2.67 -8.82
CA PHE A 158 -3.80 2.36 -7.57
C PHE A 158 -2.61 1.40 -7.77
N TYR A 159 -2.73 0.39 -8.64
CA TYR A 159 -1.58 -0.46 -9.01
C TYR A 159 -0.41 0.35 -9.59
N GLY A 160 -0.72 1.26 -10.53
CA GLY A 160 0.29 2.10 -11.18
C GLY A 160 0.93 3.09 -10.19
N ASN A 161 0.14 3.68 -9.31
CA ASN A 161 0.62 4.63 -8.31
C ASN A 161 1.58 3.96 -7.31
N ILE A 162 1.23 2.77 -6.81
CA ILE A 162 2.13 1.99 -5.94
C ILE A 162 3.45 1.72 -6.67
N GLN A 163 3.40 1.18 -7.89
CA GLN A 163 4.60 0.84 -8.63
C GLN A 163 5.49 2.07 -8.89
N THR A 164 4.89 3.19 -9.29
CA THR A 164 5.63 4.41 -9.61
C THR A 164 6.33 4.96 -8.36
N VAL A 165 5.60 5.15 -7.27
CA VAL A 165 6.15 5.75 -6.05
C VAL A 165 7.20 4.84 -5.40
N VAL A 166 6.88 3.55 -5.26
CA VAL A 166 7.74 2.61 -4.54
C VAL A 166 9.00 2.30 -5.32
N ASN A 167 8.92 2.16 -6.64
CA ASN A 167 10.12 1.90 -7.44
C ASN A 167 11.07 3.11 -7.43
N ASN A 168 10.55 4.34 -7.46
CA ASN A 168 11.39 5.54 -7.30
C ASN A 168 12.00 5.64 -5.90
N TRP A 169 11.27 5.25 -4.85
CA TRP A 169 11.86 5.13 -3.51
C TRP A 169 12.95 4.05 -3.44
N LEU A 170 12.75 2.92 -4.12
CA LEU A 170 13.73 1.84 -4.17
C LEU A 170 15.07 2.28 -4.79
N LEU A 171 15.06 3.25 -5.71
CA LEU A 171 16.29 3.84 -6.25
C LEU A 171 17.11 4.59 -5.18
N LEU A 172 16.45 5.17 -4.18
CA LEU A 172 17.12 5.86 -3.06
C LEU A 172 17.65 4.87 -2.03
N GLU A 173 16.87 3.83 -1.73
CA GLU A 173 17.17 2.85 -0.69
C GLU A 173 18.13 1.75 -1.16
N GLY A 174 17.98 1.29 -2.40
CA GLY A 174 18.70 0.15 -2.96
C GLY A 174 18.24 -1.23 -2.46
N HIS A 175 18.49 -2.25 -3.28
CA HIS A 175 18.37 -3.66 -2.91
C HIS A 175 19.35 -4.50 -3.72
N SER A 176 20.07 -5.38 -3.05
CA SER A 176 20.97 -6.39 -3.63
C SER A 176 20.88 -7.67 -2.82
N ILE A 177 21.34 -8.78 -3.41
CA ILE A 177 21.47 -10.10 -2.80
C ILE A 177 22.96 -10.42 -2.60
#